data_AF-S9U4H6-F1
#
_entry.id   AF-S9U4H6-F1
#
_cell.length_a   1.000
_cell.length_b   1.000
_cell.length_c   1.000
_cell.angle_alpha   90.00
_cell.angle_beta   90.00
_cell.angle_gamma   90.00
#
_symmetry.space_group_name_H-M   'P 1'
#
loop_
_entity.id
_entity.type
_entity.pdbx_description
1 polymer ?
#
loop_
_entity_poly.entity_id
_entity_poly.type
_entity_poly.pdbx_seq_one_letter_code
_entity_poly.pdbx_strand_id
1 'polypeptide(L)'
;MTWFIEDPFIAKVNGEAIFGGTRIRKTRNKVFNYYCDFFRGGIEMNMYFATGPDNMKDIRFVELTDGRIGVFSRPKTDEFSCIGFTIVESIDQLTQKLVENAEPLNVLHAGAWGGVNQAYLLTSGKVGCIAHYSYYTKGPNDRSISVYLNYSFVLDPETRQSYLERIIGTRNCYPACPNKADKLLDCAFTTGIIMREDGKCDLYSGLGDTCEGRITIDYPFEGYGDIIDLVFEEDKDK
;
A
#
# COMPACT_ATOMS: atom_id res chain seq x y z
N MET A 1 5.57 16.60 15.56
CA MET A 1 6.70 16.30 14.67
C MET A 1 6.18 16.26 13.23
N THR A 2 7.00 16.57 12.22
CA THR A 2 6.56 16.62 10.81
C THR A 2 7.59 15.94 9.92
N TRP A 3 7.13 15.22 8.89
CA TRP A 3 7.97 14.55 7.91
C TRP A 3 7.82 15.20 6.54
N PHE A 4 8.94 15.29 5.81
CA PHE A 4 8.96 15.74 4.42
C PHE A 4 8.83 14.54 3.48
N ILE A 5 7.67 13.89 3.51
CA ILE A 5 7.32 12.73 2.69
C ILE A 5 5.91 12.89 2.09
N GLU A 6 5.65 12.16 1.01
CA GLU A 6 4.34 11.95 0.41
C GLU A 6 3.84 10.53 0.72
N ASP A 7 2.54 10.28 0.55
CA ASP A 7 1.91 8.95 0.63
C ASP A 7 2.32 8.14 1.88
N PRO A 8 2.06 8.63 3.11
CA PRO A 8 2.49 7.96 4.34
C PRO A 8 1.75 6.63 4.54
N PHE A 9 2.40 5.69 5.23
CA PHE A 9 1.82 4.41 5.63
C PHE A 9 2.36 3.95 6.98
N ILE A 10 1.65 3.00 7.60
CA ILE A 10 2.07 2.33 8.83
C ILE A 10 2.01 0.82 8.66
N ALA A 11 2.87 0.10 9.38
CA ALA A 11 2.82 -1.35 9.55
C ALA A 11 3.22 -1.69 10.99
N LYS A 12 2.83 -2.88 11.46
CA LYS A 12 3.32 -3.44 12.72
C LYS A 12 4.27 -4.59 12.38
N VAL A 13 5.48 -4.56 12.94
CA VAL A 13 6.51 -5.58 12.74
C VAL A 13 7.22 -5.83 14.06
N ASN A 14 7.25 -7.08 14.52
CA ASN A 14 7.79 -7.52 15.79
C ASN A 14 7.28 -6.70 16.98
N GLY A 15 5.99 -6.37 16.96
CA GLY A 15 5.37 -5.50 17.99
C GLY A 15 5.68 -4.00 17.86
N GLU A 16 6.58 -3.60 16.96
CA GLU A 16 7.02 -2.22 16.75
C GLU A 16 6.25 -1.57 15.60
N ALA A 17 5.88 -0.30 15.75
CA ALA A 17 5.30 0.48 14.67
C ALA A 17 6.38 0.91 13.68
N ILE A 18 6.21 0.49 12.43
CA ILE A 18 6.98 0.95 11.27
C ILE A 18 6.15 2.02 10.56
N PHE A 19 6.79 3.15 10.28
CA PHE A 19 6.23 4.27 9.54
C PHE A 19 7.06 4.53 8.30
N GLY A 20 6.42 4.88 7.19
CA GLY A 20 7.16 5.25 5.99
C GLY A 20 6.37 6.12 5.04
N GLY A 21 7.04 6.55 3.98
CA GLY A 21 6.46 7.32 2.89
C GLY A 21 7.51 7.74 1.87
N THR A 22 7.07 8.37 0.79
CA THR A 22 7.93 8.73 -0.34
C THR A 22 8.67 10.03 -0.07
N ARG A 23 10.00 10.00 0.02
CA ARG A 23 10.84 11.21 -0.02
C ARG A 23 11.08 11.64 -1.46
N ILE A 24 10.86 12.92 -1.74
CA ILE A 24 11.13 13.54 -3.04
C ILE A 24 12.46 14.29 -3.00
N ARG A 25 13.38 14.00 -3.94
CA ARG A 25 14.58 14.81 -4.15
C ARG A 25 14.47 15.65 -5.42
N LYS A 26 14.84 16.93 -5.29
CA LYS A 26 14.78 17.91 -6.38
C LYS A 26 16.15 18.50 -6.69
N THR A 27 16.41 18.70 -7.97
CA THR A 27 17.58 19.42 -8.48
C THR A 27 17.07 20.52 -9.42
N ARG A 28 17.46 21.78 -9.16
CA ARG A 28 16.98 22.95 -9.93
C ARG A 28 15.44 22.97 -10.07
N ASN A 29 14.73 22.78 -8.95
CA ASN A 29 13.26 22.72 -8.85
C ASN A 29 12.56 21.62 -9.66
N LYS A 30 13.29 20.67 -10.24
CA LYS A 30 12.73 19.49 -10.91
C LYS A 30 12.94 18.27 -10.04
N VAL A 31 11.96 17.38 -9.98
CA VAL A 31 12.11 16.06 -9.35
C VAL A 31 13.18 15.30 -10.12
N PHE A 32 14.20 14.81 -9.42
CA PHE A 32 15.27 14.01 -10.03
C PHE A 32 15.24 12.56 -9.55
N ASN A 33 14.72 12.31 -8.35
CA ASN A 33 14.64 11.00 -7.73
C ASN A 33 13.57 11.03 -6.62
N TYR A 34 13.06 9.85 -6.30
CA TYR A 34 12.18 9.60 -5.16
C TYR A 34 12.42 8.18 -4.65
N TYR A 35 12.24 7.96 -3.35
CA TYR A 35 12.39 6.65 -2.73
C TYR A 35 11.60 6.64 -1.40
N CYS A 36 11.27 5.47 -0.88
CA CYS A 36 10.66 5.38 0.45
C CYS A 36 11.69 5.58 1.56
N ASP A 37 11.39 6.41 2.55
CA ASP A 37 12.08 6.38 3.84
C ASP A 37 11.29 5.53 4.83
N PHE A 38 11.99 4.79 5.69
CA PHE A 38 11.39 3.96 6.72
C PHE A 38 11.91 4.35 8.12
N PHE A 39 10.97 4.44 9.05
CA PHE A 39 11.15 4.83 10.44
C PHE A 39 10.58 3.76 11.36
N ARG A 40 11.17 3.58 12.54
CA ARG A 40 10.76 2.61 13.56
C ARG A 40 10.65 3.27 14.94
N GLY A 41 10.02 2.59 15.89
CA GLY A 41 9.77 3.06 17.25
C GLY A 41 8.52 3.93 17.38
N GLY A 42 7.63 3.87 16.39
CA GLY A 42 6.41 4.67 16.33
C GLY A 42 6.65 6.17 16.15
N ILE A 43 5.54 6.92 16.20
CA ILE A 43 5.51 8.37 15.98
C ILE A 43 6.37 9.14 16.99
N GLU A 44 6.48 8.62 18.23
CA GLU A 44 7.20 9.28 19.32
C GLU A 44 8.73 9.14 19.21
N MET A 45 9.25 7.95 18.87
CA MET A 45 10.71 7.77 18.72
C MET A 45 11.20 8.13 17.32
N ASN A 46 10.43 7.79 16.29
CA ASN A 46 10.65 8.17 14.89
C ASN A 46 12.11 7.94 14.39
N MET A 47 12.67 6.77 14.69
CA MET A 47 14.05 6.46 14.32
C MET A 47 14.11 6.03 12.86
N TYR A 48 14.68 6.87 11.99
CA TYR A 48 15.03 6.48 10.63
C TYR A 48 15.98 5.28 10.66
N PHE A 49 15.69 4.23 9.87
CA PHE A 49 16.54 3.02 9.85
C PHE A 49 16.89 2.53 8.44
N ALA A 50 16.06 2.79 7.43
CA ALA A 50 16.30 2.31 6.08
C ALA A 50 15.66 3.21 5.02
N THR A 51 16.07 3.00 3.77
CA THR A 51 15.48 3.63 2.59
C THR A 51 15.31 2.62 1.47
N GLY A 52 14.30 2.82 0.64
CA GLY A 52 14.00 2.00 -0.53
C GLY A 52 14.91 2.30 -1.73
N PRO A 53 14.77 1.53 -2.81
CA PRO A 53 15.49 1.76 -4.06
C PRO A 53 15.16 3.12 -4.70
N ASP A 54 16.10 3.63 -5.49
CA ASP A 54 15.88 4.83 -6.30
C ASP A 54 14.70 4.64 -7.27
N ASN A 55 13.87 5.68 -7.37
CA ASN A 55 12.66 5.71 -8.19
C ASN A 55 11.62 4.62 -7.86
N MET A 56 11.59 4.15 -6.61
CA MET A 56 10.58 3.19 -6.14
C MET A 56 9.75 3.76 -4.99
N LYS A 57 8.43 3.64 -5.12
CA LYS A 57 7.43 3.91 -4.06
C LYS A 57 6.59 2.66 -3.81
N ASP A 58 5.58 2.76 -2.94
CA ASP A 58 4.62 1.68 -2.66
C ASP A 58 5.27 0.39 -2.12
N ILE A 59 6.33 0.54 -1.32
CA ILE A 59 6.93 -0.56 -0.56
C ILE A 59 6.14 -0.73 0.74
N ARG A 60 5.75 -1.97 1.06
CA ARG A 60 4.95 -2.30 2.26
C ARG A 60 5.48 -3.55 2.95
N PHE A 61 5.12 -3.68 4.23
CA PHE A 61 5.56 -4.76 5.09
C PHE A 61 4.36 -5.47 5.72
N VAL A 62 4.55 -6.75 6.03
CA VAL A 62 3.65 -7.54 6.87
C VAL A 62 4.48 -8.55 7.65
N GLU A 63 4.22 -8.69 8.94
CA GLU A 63 4.79 -9.78 9.74
C GLU A 63 4.02 -11.07 9.43
N LEU A 64 4.74 -12.15 9.14
CA LEU A 64 4.16 -13.46 8.82
C LEU A 64 3.98 -14.31 10.09
N THR A 65 3.26 -15.43 9.97
CA THR A 65 2.94 -16.32 11.11
C THR A 65 4.16 -16.86 11.85
N ASP A 66 5.31 -16.93 11.18
CA ASP A 66 6.57 -17.42 11.74
C ASP A 66 7.52 -16.29 12.19
N GLY A 67 7.07 -15.03 12.16
CA GLY A 67 7.85 -13.85 12.54
C GLY A 67 8.76 -13.30 11.44
N ARG A 68 8.86 -13.97 10.29
CA ARG A 68 9.55 -13.40 9.11
C ARG A 68 8.73 -12.25 8.53
N ILE A 69 9.37 -11.37 7.77
CA ILE A 69 8.75 -10.16 7.23
C ILE A 69 8.54 -10.32 5.73
N GLY A 70 7.28 -10.28 5.31
CA GLY A 70 6.89 -10.12 3.92
C GLY A 70 7.13 -8.69 3.47
N VAL A 71 7.83 -8.51 2.35
CA VAL A 71 8.16 -7.20 1.76
C VAL A 71 7.56 -7.12 0.37
N PHE A 72 6.62 -6.21 0.19
CA PHE A 72 6.07 -5.86 -1.12
C PHE A 72 6.93 -4.78 -1.76
N SER A 73 7.30 -4.98 -3.03
CA SER A 73 7.99 -3.98 -3.85
C SER A 73 7.11 -3.53 -5.01
N ARG A 74 7.49 -2.41 -5.65
CA ARG A 74 6.76 -1.90 -6.81
C ARG A 74 7.71 -1.28 -7.83
N PRO A 75 8.56 -2.08 -8.51
CA PRO A 75 9.35 -1.57 -9.61
C PRO A 75 8.41 -1.05 -10.70
N LYS A 76 8.65 0.19 -11.13
CA LYS A 76 7.91 0.83 -12.20
C LYS A 76 8.87 1.64 -13.06
N THR A 77 9.01 1.23 -14.31
CA THR A 77 9.65 1.99 -15.37
C THR A 77 8.57 2.48 -16.36
N ASP A 78 8.99 3.06 -17.47
CA ASP A 78 8.07 3.42 -18.56
C ASP A 78 7.54 2.18 -19.30
N GLU A 79 8.25 1.05 -19.23
CA GLU A 79 7.95 -0.18 -19.98
C GLU A 79 7.39 -1.30 -19.09
N PHE A 80 7.70 -1.27 -17.79
CA PHE A 80 7.40 -2.37 -16.87
C PHE A 80 6.82 -1.85 -15.56
N SER A 81 5.76 -2.50 -15.07
CA SER A 81 5.26 -2.33 -13.71
C SER A 81 4.81 -3.68 -13.17
N CYS A 82 5.19 -3.97 -11.94
CA CYS A 82 4.62 -5.10 -11.19
C CYS A 82 4.52 -4.76 -9.71
N ILE A 83 3.82 -5.63 -8.98
CA ILE A 83 3.96 -5.76 -7.53
C ILE A 83 4.90 -6.94 -7.31
N GLY A 84 6.02 -6.72 -6.64
CA GLY A 84 6.95 -7.77 -6.24
C GLY A 84 6.71 -8.21 -4.80
N PHE A 85 7.18 -9.40 -4.45
CA PHE A 85 7.14 -9.92 -3.09
C PHE A 85 8.39 -10.72 -2.77
N THR A 86 8.89 -10.56 -1.55
CA THR A 86 10.00 -11.36 -1.00
C THR A 86 9.85 -11.45 0.51
N ILE A 87 10.58 -12.36 1.14
CA ILE A 87 10.55 -12.59 2.59
C ILE A 87 11.95 -12.37 3.14
N VAL A 88 12.06 -11.70 4.28
CA VAL A 88 13.30 -11.54 5.05
C VAL A 88 13.13 -12.05 6.47
N GLU A 89 14.22 -12.48 7.10
CA GLU A 89 14.15 -13.01 8.48
C GLU A 89 13.84 -11.91 9.51
N SER A 90 14.27 -10.67 9.24
CA SER A 90 13.95 -9.52 10.09
C SER A 90 13.98 -8.23 9.28
N ILE A 91 13.30 -7.20 9.79
CA ILE A 91 13.26 -5.87 9.16
C ILE A 91 14.66 -5.23 9.05
N ASP A 92 15.60 -5.62 9.91
CA ASP A 92 16.99 -5.15 9.89
C ASP A 92 17.78 -5.68 8.67
N GLN A 93 17.27 -6.70 7.97
CA GLN A 93 17.83 -7.21 6.72
C GLN A 93 17.34 -6.44 5.48
N LEU A 94 16.47 -5.45 5.66
CA LEU A 94 15.94 -4.67 4.54
C LEU A 94 17.08 -3.91 3.83
N THR A 95 17.25 -4.18 2.54
CA THR A 95 18.19 -3.47 1.68
C THR A 95 17.52 -3.09 0.36
N GLN A 96 18.00 -2.03 -0.28
CA GLN A 96 17.49 -1.62 -1.60
C GLN A 96 17.55 -2.78 -2.60
N LYS A 97 18.70 -3.48 -2.67
CA LYS A 97 18.90 -4.63 -3.56
C LYS A 97 17.88 -5.75 -3.33
N LEU A 98 17.50 -6.00 -2.08
CA LEU A 98 16.51 -7.04 -1.77
C LEU A 98 15.12 -6.65 -2.28
N VAL A 99 14.74 -5.38 -2.13
CA VAL A 99 13.47 -4.83 -2.62
C VAL A 99 13.43 -4.80 -4.17
N GLU A 100 14.53 -4.42 -4.81
CA GLU A 100 14.67 -4.42 -6.28
C GLU A 100 14.52 -5.81 -6.89
N ASN A 101 15.07 -6.83 -6.22
CA ASN A 101 15.07 -8.21 -6.71
C ASN A 101 13.84 -9.01 -6.25
N ALA A 102 12.89 -8.39 -5.55
CA ALA A 102 11.68 -9.07 -5.14
C ALA A 102 10.91 -9.57 -6.37
N GLU A 103 10.62 -10.87 -6.38
CA GLU A 103 10.03 -11.52 -7.56
C GLU A 103 8.62 -10.98 -7.84
N PRO A 104 8.24 -10.77 -9.11
CA PRO A 104 6.90 -10.32 -9.48
C PRO A 104 5.79 -11.27 -9.03
N LEU A 105 4.65 -10.70 -8.66
CA LEU A 105 3.37 -11.38 -8.46
C LEU A 105 2.49 -11.21 -9.71
N ASN A 106 1.65 -12.22 -9.99
CA ASN A 106 0.69 -12.18 -11.08
C ASN A 106 -0.65 -11.57 -10.63
N VAL A 107 -0.64 -10.28 -10.26
CA VAL A 107 -1.82 -9.56 -9.71
C VAL A 107 -2.19 -8.29 -10.48
N LEU A 108 -1.44 -7.98 -11.53
CA LEU A 108 -1.67 -6.84 -12.42
C LEU A 108 -1.68 -7.32 -13.87
N HIS A 109 -2.61 -6.83 -14.68
CA HIS A 109 -2.62 -7.12 -16.11
C HIS A 109 -1.61 -6.25 -16.86
N ALA A 110 -1.22 -6.71 -18.06
CA ALA A 110 -0.35 -5.95 -18.94
C ALA A 110 -0.91 -4.55 -19.21
N GLY A 111 -0.06 -3.53 -19.06
CA GLY A 111 -0.43 -2.11 -19.23
C GLY A 111 -1.06 -1.46 -17.99
N ALA A 112 -1.39 -2.23 -16.95
CA ALA A 112 -1.76 -1.69 -15.65
C ALA A 112 -0.54 -1.45 -14.76
N TRP A 113 -0.71 -0.58 -13.78
CA TRP A 113 0.20 -0.45 -12.64
C TRP A 113 -0.61 -0.48 -11.35
N GLY A 114 0.05 -0.72 -10.24
CA GLY A 114 -0.61 -0.80 -8.94
C GLY A 114 0.42 -1.00 -7.85
N GLY A 115 -0.04 -1.15 -6.62
CA GLY A 115 0.81 -1.36 -5.46
C GLY A 115 -0.02 -1.72 -4.24
N VAL A 116 0.57 -2.46 -3.32
CA VAL A 116 -0.05 -2.70 -2.00
C VAL A 116 0.01 -1.41 -1.20
N ASN A 117 -1.10 -1.04 -0.57
CA ASN A 117 -1.23 0.13 0.28
C ASN A 117 -1.24 -0.27 1.76
N GLN A 118 -1.93 -1.38 2.09
CA GLN A 118 -1.90 -2.00 3.41
C GLN A 118 -1.96 -3.52 3.27
N ALA A 119 -1.09 -4.23 3.98
CA ALA A 119 -1.08 -5.68 4.05
C ALA A 119 -1.50 -6.11 5.47
N TYR A 120 -2.22 -7.22 5.55
CA TYR A 120 -2.78 -7.76 6.79
C TYR A 120 -2.47 -9.24 6.87
N LEU A 121 -1.88 -9.70 7.98
CA LEU A 121 -1.84 -11.12 8.27
C LEU A 121 -3.25 -11.63 8.59
N LEU A 122 -3.63 -12.75 7.99
CA LEU A 122 -4.91 -13.42 8.24
C LEU A 122 -4.73 -14.66 9.11
N THR A 123 -5.77 -15.09 9.83
CA THR A 123 -5.75 -16.32 10.67
C THR A 123 -5.39 -17.59 9.89
N SER A 124 -5.57 -17.60 8.56
CA SER A 124 -5.16 -18.70 7.69
C SER A 124 -3.65 -18.78 7.41
N GLY A 125 -2.88 -17.77 7.84
CA GLY A 125 -1.47 -17.58 7.49
C GLY A 125 -1.24 -16.94 6.13
N LYS A 126 -2.32 -16.61 5.39
CA LYS A 126 -2.25 -15.82 4.16
C LYS A 126 -2.22 -14.33 4.47
N VAL A 127 -1.88 -13.54 3.46
CA VAL A 127 -1.79 -12.08 3.54
C VAL A 127 -2.94 -11.45 2.77
N GLY A 128 -3.84 -10.75 3.45
CA GLY A 128 -4.85 -9.91 2.82
C GLY A 128 -4.22 -8.59 2.38
N CYS A 129 -4.30 -8.27 1.10
CA CYS A 129 -3.73 -7.06 0.53
C CYS A 129 -4.83 -6.09 0.13
N ILE A 130 -4.80 -4.89 0.71
CA ILE A 130 -5.51 -3.73 0.21
C ILE A 130 -4.53 -2.91 -0.64
N ALA A 131 -4.92 -2.63 -1.87
CA ALA A 131 -4.06 -2.14 -2.93
C ALA A 131 -4.76 -1.06 -3.76
N HIS A 132 -3.99 -0.45 -4.66
CA HIS A 132 -4.53 0.31 -5.78
C HIS A 132 -4.23 -0.42 -7.08
N TYR A 133 -5.17 -0.34 -8.02
CA TYR A 133 -5.04 -0.83 -9.38
C TYR A 133 -5.31 0.32 -10.34
N SER A 134 -4.44 0.49 -11.33
CA SER A 134 -4.43 1.68 -12.16
C SER A 134 -4.15 1.39 -13.61
N TYR A 135 -4.75 2.20 -14.47
CA TYR A 135 -4.56 2.16 -15.92
C TYR A 135 -4.88 3.52 -16.52
N TYR A 136 -4.43 3.75 -17.76
CA TYR A 136 -4.83 4.93 -18.51
C TYR A 136 -6.12 4.66 -19.28
N THR A 137 -7.02 5.63 -19.31
CA THR A 137 -8.18 5.63 -20.21
C THR A 137 -8.41 7.03 -20.78
N LYS A 138 -9.33 7.14 -21.74
CA LYS A 138 -9.76 8.44 -22.26
C LYS A 138 -10.89 9.01 -21.40
N GLY A 139 -10.69 10.21 -20.90
CA GLY A 139 -11.71 11.01 -20.22
C GLY A 139 -12.42 11.99 -21.17
N PRO A 140 -13.12 12.99 -20.62
CA PRO A 140 -13.76 14.04 -21.39
C PRO A 140 -12.81 14.73 -22.37
N ASN A 141 -13.30 15.03 -23.58
CA ASN A 141 -12.53 15.65 -24.68
C ASN A 141 -11.30 14.83 -25.14
N ASP A 142 -11.39 13.49 -25.10
CA ASP A 142 -10.32 12.56 -25.52
C ASP A 142 -8.99 12.71 -24.75
N ARG A 143 -8.97 13.44 -23.63
CA ARG A 143 -7.77 13.59 -22.81
C ARG A 143 -7.47 12.29 -22.06
N SER A 144 -6.20 11.89 -22.01
CA SER A 144 -5.78 10.76 -21.18
C SER A 144 -5.97 11.09 -19.71
N ILE A 145 -6.62 10.18 -18.98
CA ILE A 145 -6.79 10.23 -17.53
C ILE A 145 -6.17 8.99 -16.89
N SER A 146 -5.68 9.14 -15.67
CA SER A 146 -5.12 8.05 -14.88
C SER A 146 -6.18 7.57 -13.90
N VAL A 147 -6.69 6.37 -14.13
CA VAL A 147 -7.67 5.75 -13.24
C VAL A 147 -6.93 5.09 -12.08
N TYR A 148 -7.42 5.30 -10.86
CA TYR A 148 -6.96 4.57 -9.67
C TYR A 148 -8.19 3.97 -8.98
N LEU A 149 -8.21 2.65 -8.88
CA LEU A 149 -9.28 1.88 -8.27
C LEU A 149 -8.80 1.31 -6.93
N ASN A 150 -9.69 1.24 -5.96
CA ASN A 150 -9.41 0.49 -4.75
C ASN A 150 -9.49 -1.01 -5.08
N TYR A 151 -8.43 -1.73 -4.79
CA TYR A 151 -8.21 -3.11 -5.20
C TYR A 151 -7.90 -3.99 -3.99
N SER A 152 -8.28 -5.25 -4.05
CA SER A 152 -7.87 -6.24 -3.05
C SER A 152 -7.50 -7.56 -3.67
N PHE A 153 -6.61 -8.28 -3.02
CA PHE A 153 -6.31 -9.68 -3.28
C PHE A 153 -5.81 -10.35 -2.00
N VAL A 154 -5.81 -11.68 -1.95
CA VAL A 154 -5.19 -12.47 -0.89
C VAL A 154 -3.97 -13.18 -1.47
N LEU A 155 -2.82 -13.05 -0.83
CA LEU A 155 -1.56 -13.70 -1.19
C LEU A 155 -1.29 -14.88 -0.25
N ASP A 156 -0.97 -16.03 -0.81
CA ASP A 156 -0.30 -17.10 -0.08
C ASP A 156 1.22 -16.85 -0.12
N PRO A 157 1.87 -16.50 1.01
CA PRO A 157 3.25 -16.03 1.01
C PRO A 157 4.27 -17.12 0.66
N GLU A 158 3.92 -18.39 0.87
CA GLU A 158 4.78 -19.54 0.59
C GLU A 158 4.72 -19.95 -0.88
N THR A 159 3.51 -20.08 -1.42
CA THR A 159 3.31 -20.49 -2.83
C THR A 159 3.33 -19.31 -3.81
N ARG A 160 3.23 -18.09 -3.30
CA ARG A 160 3.13 -16.83 -4.05
C ARG A 160 1.89 -16.72 -4.93
N GLN A 161 0.89 -17.58 -4.70
CA GLN A 161 -0.38 -17.53 -5.43
C GLN A 161 -1.29 -16.45 -4.87
N SER A 162 -1.96 -15.72 -5.77
CA SER A 162 -2.99 -14.74 -5.46
C SER A 162 -4.39 -15.32 -5.61
N TYR A 163 -5.31 -14.79 -4.82
CA TYR A 163 -6.71 -15.15 -4.81
C TYR A 163 -7.58 -13.90 -4.63
N LEU A 164 -8.87 -14.00 -4.97
CA LEU A 164 -9.86 -12.94 -4.73
C LEU A 164 -9.43 -11.55 -5.26
N GLU A 165 -8.71 -11.54 -6.37
CA GLU A 165 -8.35 -10.34 -7.13
C GLU A 165 -9.61 -9.60 -7.57
N ARG A 166 -9.92 -8.46 -6.93
CA ARG A 166 -11.16 -7.72 -7.20
C ARG A 166 -11.05 -6.23 -6.91
N ILE A 167 -11.78 -5.44 -7.69
CA ILE A 167 -12.05 -4.03 -7.39
C ILE A 167 -13.04 -3.97 -6.20
N ILE A 168 -12.70 -3.20 -5.17
CA ILE A 168 -13.50 -3.03 -3.95
C ILE A 168 -14.02 -1.60 -3.75
N GLY A 169 -13.62 -0.67 -4.62
CA GLY A 169 -14.07 0.71 -4.59
C GLY A 169 -13.56 1.49 -5.80
N THR A 170 -14.32 2.51 -6.19
CA THR A 170 -13.95 3.45 -7.25
C THR A 170 -14.20 4.87 -6.77
N ARG A 171 -13.70 5.88 -7.49
CA ARG A 171 -13.88 7.29 -7.11
C ARG A 171 -15.35 7.67 -6.90
N ASN A 172 -16.27 7.09 -7.67
CA ASN A 172 -17.70 7.38 -7.62
C ASN A 172 -18.44 6.69 -6.46
N CYS A 173 -17.80 5.76 -5.75
CA CYS A 173 -18.37 5.19 -4.52
C CYS A 173 -18.36 6.20 -3.36
N TYR A 174 -17.47 7.19 -3.42
CA TYR A 174 -17.27 8.20 -2.39
C TYR A 174 -18.05 9.48 -2.68
N PRO A 175 -18.32 10.33 -1.66
CA PRO A 175 -18.85 11.68 -1.88
C PRO A 175 -18.04 12.47 -2.91
N ALA A 176 -18.70 13.44 -3.56
CA ALA A 176 -18.02 14.34 -4.48
C ALA A 176 -17.05 15.26 -3.70
N CYS A 177 -15.81 15.34 -4.17
CA CYS A 177 -14.78 16.27 -3.73
C CYS A 177 -13.99 16.78 -4.94
N PRO A 178 -13.26 17.91 -4.82
CA PRO A 178 -12.39 18.39 -5.88
C PRO A 178 -11.33 17.36 -6.29
N ASN A 179 -10.77 17.53 -7.49
CA ASN A 179 -9.58 16.79 -7.92
C ASN A 179 -8.44 17.80 -8.12
N LYS A 180 -7.21 17.39 -7.81
CA LYS A 180 -6.01 18.22 -7.93
C LYS A 180 -5.69 18.59 -9.38
N ALA A 181 -6.05 17.71 -10.32
CA ALA A 181 -5.87 17.89 -11.76
C ALA A 181 -6.91 17.08 -12.54
N ASP A 182 -7.24 17.53 -13.77
CA ASP A 182 -8.21 16.86 -14.66
C ASP A 182 -7.92 15.36 -14.87
N LYS A 183 -6.64 14.99 -14.98
CA LYS A 183 -6.22 13.60 -15.19
C LYS A 183 -6.56 12.66 -14.02
N LEU A 184 -6.94 13.21 -12.86
CA LEU A 184 -7.23 12.47 -11.62
C LEU A 184 -8.74 12.41 -11.33
N LEU A 185 -9.58 12.64 -12.34
CA LEU A 185 -11.04 12.66 -12.15
C LEU A 185 -11.62 11.34 -11.64
N ASP A 186 -10.95 10.22 -11.93
CA ASP A 186 -11.31 8.87 -11.49
C ASP A 186 -10.16 8.25 -10.68
N CYS A 187 -9.68 9.00 -9.67
CA CYS A 187 -8.57 8.59 -8.82
C CYS A 187 -9.04 8.36 -7.37
N ALA A 188 -9.05 7.10 -6.94
CA ALA A 188 -9.13 6.68 -5.55
C ALA A 188 -7.86 5.91 -5.17
N PHE A 189 -6.95 6.56 -4.44
CA PHE A 189 -5.71 5.97 -3.96
C PHE A 189 -5.90 5.40 -2.56
N THR A 190 -6.01 4.08 -2.46
CA THR A 190 -6.43 3.40 -1.22
C THR A 190 -5.50 3.67 -0.04
N THR A 191 -6.06 3.78 1.15
CA THR A 191 -5.32 3.84 2.41
C THR A 191 -5.30 2.47 3.09
N GLY A 192 -6.46 1.93 3.44
CA GLY A 192 -6.60 0.67 4.17
C GLY A 192 -8.03 0.43 4.63
N ILE A 193 -8.25 -0.67 5.35
CA ILE A 193 -9.53 -1.01 5.98
C ILE A 193 -9.44 -1.06 7.51
N ILE A 194 -10.56 -0.75 8.16
CA ILE A 194 -10.79 -0.99 9.60
C ILE A 194 -12.02 -1.86 9.75
N MET A 195 -11.92 -2.94 10.53
CA MET A 195 -13.06 -3.81 10.83
C MET A 195 -14.11 -3.07 11.66
N ARG A 196 -15.38 -3.33 11.37
CA ARG A 196 -16.52 -2.79 12.10
C ARG A 196 -17.17 -3.89 12.94
N GLU A 197 -17.89 -3.49 13.98
CA GLU A 197 -18.65 -4.43 14.85
C GLU A 197 -19.74 -5.20 14.10
N ASP A 198 -20.23 -4.66 12.97
CA ASP A 198 -21.26 -5.27 12.12
C ASP A 198 -20.70 -6.30 11.11
N GLY A 199 -19.41 -6.63 11.18
CA GLY A 199 -18.74 -7.60 10.30
C GLY A 199 -18.35 -7.05 8.92
N LYS A 200 -18.69 -5.79 8.62
CA LYS A 200 -18.21 -5.07 7.44
C LYS A 200 -16.87 -4.38 7.73
N CYS A 201 -16.36 -3.66 6.74
CA CYS A 201 -15.16 -2.84 6.90
C CYS A 201 -15.40 -1.41 6.44
N ASP A 202 -14.74 -0.47 7.11
CA ASP A 202 -14.58 0.89 6.61
C ASP A 202 -13.32 0.96 5.75
N LEU A 203 -13.48 1.20 4.45
CA LEU A 203 -12.42 1.41 3.47
C LEU A 203 -12.10 2.90 3.35
N TYR A 204 -10.86 3.25 3.70
CA TYR A 204 -10.30 4.59 3.60
C TYR A 204 -9.52 4.76 2.31
N SER A 205 -9.64 5.91 1.66
CA SER A 205 -8.95 6.22 0.42
C SER A 205 -8.75 7.71 0.24
N GLY A 206 -7.58 8.09 -0.27
CA GLY A 206 -7.35 9.40 -0.86
C GLY A 206 -8.17 9.55 -2.15
N LEU A 207 -8.76 10.73 -2.36
CA LEU A 207 -9.68 11.02 -3.46
C LEU A 207 -9.18 12.22 -4.27
N GLY A 208 -8.89 11.97 -5.56
CA GLY A 208 -8.46 13.02 -6.50
C GLY A 208 -7.23 13.82 -6.04
N ASP A 209 -6.40 13.25 -5.16
CA ASP A 209 -5.28 13.90 -4.48
C ASP A 209 -5.64 15.19 -3.71
N THR A 210 -6.85 15.29 -3.14
CA THR A 210 -7.27 16.45 -2.34
C THR A 210 -8.00 16.15 -1.03
N CYS A 211 -8.62 14.97 -0.89
CA CYS A 211 -9.43 14.60 0.26
C CYS A 211 -9.16 13.17 0.69
N GLU A 212 -9.53 12.83 1.93
CA GLU A 212 -9.61 11.45 2.41
C GLU A 212 -11.11 11.08 2.51
N GLY A 213 -11.49 9.93 1.99
CA GLY A 213 -12.85 9.41 2.02
C GLY A 213 -12.94 8.11 2.80
N ARG A 214 -14.16 7.78 3.23
CA ARG A 214 -14.50 6.50 3.84
C ARG A 214 -15.80 5.98 3.25
N ILE A 215 -15.81 4.70 2.88
CA ILE A 215 -17.03 3.95 2.52
C ILE A 215 -17.06 2.65 3.31
N THR A 216 -18.26 2.12 3.55
CA THR A 216 -18.44 0.82 4.19
C THR A 216 -18.63 -0.25 3.11
N ILE A 217 -17.82 -1.32 3.17
CA ILE A 217 -17.83 -2.44 2.22
C ILE A 217 -17.95 -3.78 2.95
N ASP A 218 -18.33 -4.84 2.23
CA ASP A 218 -18.18 -6.20 2.75
C ASP A 218 -16.70 -6.54 2.97
N TYR A 219 -16.42 -7.45 3.91
CA TYR A 219 -15.06 -7.88 4.22
C TYR A 219 -14.38 -8.48 2.98
N PRO A 220 -13.30 -7.86 2.45
CA PRO A 220 -12.76 -8.24 1.14
C PRO A 220 -11.96 -9.55 1.17
N PHE A 221 -11.72 -10.13 2.34
CA PHE A 221 -10.96 -11.38 2.51
C PHE A 221 -11.83 -12.54 3.03
N GLU A 222 -13.16 -12.40 2.94
CA GLU A 222 -14.11 -13.45 3.34
C GLU A 222 -13.71 -14.82 2.75
N GLY A 223 -13.72 -15.85 3.61
CA GLY A 223 -13.28 -17.21 3.27
C GLY A 223 -11.78 -17.48 3.42
N TYR A 224 -10.96 -16.49 3.76
CA TYR A 224 -9.50 -16.63 3.93
C TYR A 224 -9.01 -16.33 5.36
N GLY A 225 -9.94 -16.25 6.32
CA GLY A 225 -9.64 -15.99 7.73
C GLY A 225 -9.73 -14.51 8.11
N ASP A 226 -9.73 -14.25 9.41
CA ASP A 226 -9.88 -12.90 9.98
C ASP A 226 -8.52 -12.17 10.04
N ILE A 227 -8.54 -10.85 10.09
CA ILE A 227 -7.34 -10.02 10.30
C ILE A 227 -6.83 -10.21 11.73
N ILE A 228 -5.52 -10.44 11.88
CA ILE A 228 -4.85 -10.54 13.20
C ILE A 228 -3.76 -9.48 13.42
N ASP A 229 -3.57 -8.58 12.46
CA ASP A 229 -2.51 -7.56 12.48
C ASP A 229 -3.06 -6.14 12.82
N LEU A 230 -2.15 -5.22 13.18
CA LEU A 230 -2.34 -3.77 13.40
C LEU A 230 -3.07 -3.34 14.68
N VAL A 231 -3.31 -4.24 15.63
CA VAL A 231 -3.66 -3.84 17.01
C VAL A 231 -2.38 -3.46 17.73
N PHE A 232 -2.12 -2.17 17.91
CA PHE A 232 -1.11 -1.71 18.87
C PHE A 232 -1.72 -1.84 20.26
N GLU A 233 -1.05 -2.53 21.18
CA GLU A 233 -1.51 -2.57 22.57
C GLU A 233 -1.52 -1.12 23.09
N GLU A 234 -2.65 -0.69 23.65
CA GLU A 234 -2.65 0.53 24.45
C GLU A 234 -1.74 0.29 25.65
N ASP A 235 -0.77 1.18 25.83
CA ASP A 235 0.08 1.26 27.01
C ASP A 235 -0.85 1.37 28.24
N LYS A 236 -1.14 0.23 28.91
CA LYS A 236 -2.05 0.18 30.06
C LYS A 236 -1.50 0.89 31.30
N ASP A 237 -0.28 1.44 31.20
CA ASP A 237 0.46 2.09 32.28
C ASP A 237 0.64 3.62 32.09
N LYS A 238 -0.26 4.28 31.33
CA LYS A 238 -0.35 5.75 31.28
C LYS A 238 -1.66 6.31 31.81
#